data_AF-S8CT07-F1
#
_entry.id   AF-S8CT07-F1
#
_cell.length_a   1.000
_cell.length_b   1.000
_cell.length_c   1.000
_cell.angle_alpha   90.00
_cell.angle_beta   90.00
_cell.angle_gamma   90.00
#
_symmetry.space_group_name_H-M   'P 1'
#
loop_
_entity.id
_entity.type
_entity.pdbx_description
1 polymer ?
#
loop_
_entity_poly.entity_id
_entity_poly.type
_entity_poly.pdbx_seq_one_letter_code
_entity_poly.pdbx_strand_id
1 'polypeptide(L)'
;RDFDGDPELAEIIGSSLDDPIKARSKMEERVRRKRDKILQTKTGSPHPMKVKFNKFDFSNSYIWLEFYNAPSERSVTLICDTIRAWYIVGRLGGCNSMNMQLSQSSSLDKRPSYDAIQGANVTPTTFYNMGDLEIQDALARIWVDIGTREPLILDVLINALTQVSSDYVGIKQVSFGGSENEKWQENLTSEDAGCRMRRI
;
A
#
# COMPACT_ATOMS: atom_id res chain seq x y z
N ARG A 1 24.66 -8.99 -1.31
CA ARG A 1 25.23 -10.16 -2.02
C ARG A 1 24.15 -11.22 -1.93
N ASP A 2 23.38 -11.44 -2.99
CA ASP A 2 22.34 -12.49 -3.08
C ASP A 2 21.83 -12.56 -4.54
N PHE A 3 22.75 -12.68 -5.51
CA PHE A 3 22.39 -12.92 -6.92
C PHE A 3 22.47 -14.42 -7.29
N ASP A 4 22.94 -15.25 -6.36
CA ASP A 4 23.27 -16.67 -6.56
C ASP A 4 22.03 -17.60 -6.62
N GLY A 5 20.83 -17.05 -6.50
CA GLY A 5 19.57 -17.82 -6.37
C GLY A 5 19.01 -18.42 -7.66
N ASP A 6 19.49 -18.05 -8.86
CA ASP A 6 19.01 -18.62 -10.13
C ASP A 6 20.14 -18.68 -11.18
N PRO A 7 20.76 -19.86 -11.42
CA PRO A 7 21.87 -19.99 -12.36
C PRO A 7 21.48 -19.73 -13.83
N GLU A 8 20.20 -19.88 -14.19
CA GLU A 8 19.70 -19.53 -15.53
C GLU A 8 19.64 -18.00 -15.73
N LEU A 9 19.54 -17.18 -14.67
CA LEU A 9 19.78 -15.74 -14.77
C LEU A 9 21.27 -15.42 -14.90
N ALA A 10 22.13 -16.06 -14.11
CA ALA A 10 23.57 -15.83 -14.15
C ALA A 10 24.15 -16.14 -15.54
N GLU A 11 23.70 -17.21 -16.19
CA GLU A 11 24.07 -17.57 -17.57
C GLU A 11 23.60 -16.52 -18.59
N ILE A 12 22.36 -16.02 -18.48
CA ILE A 12 21.83 -14.98 -19.37
C ILE A 12 22.59 -13.66 -19.21
N ILE A 13 22.92 -13.26 -17.97
CA ILE A 13 23.66 -12.02 -17.70
C ILE A 13 25.12 -12.15 -18.16
N GLY A 14 25.78 -13.29 -17.93
CA GLY A 14 27.13 -13.54 -18.41
C GLY A 14 27.22 -13.52 -19.94
N SER A 15 26.32 -14.25 -20.62
CA SER A 15 26.28 -14.28 -22.10
C SER A 15 25.78 -12.99 -22.75
N SER A 16 25.22 -12.04 -21.98
CA SER A 16 24.79 -10.73 -22.48
C SER A 16 25.94 -9.80 -22.87
N LEU A 17 27.18 -10.10 -22.46
CA LEU A 17 28.36 -9.34 -22.87
C LEU A 17 28.88 -9.79 -24.25
N ASP A 18 28.74 -11.07 -24.57
CA ASP A 18 29.21 -11.66 -25.83
C ASP A 18 28.15 -11.61 -26.96
N ASP A 19 26.88 -11.87 -26.63
CA ASP A 19 25.76 -11.88 -27.60
C ASP A 19 24.47 -11.31 -26.97
N PRO A 20 24.24 -9.99 -27.06
CA PRO A 20 23.08 -9.33 -26.46
C PRO A 20 21.75 -9.69 -27.16
N ILE A 21 21.78 -10.20 -28.40
CA ILE A 21 20.56 -10.60 -29.13
C ILE A 21 20.08 -11.96 -28.60
N LYS A 22 20.99 -12.91 -28.46
CA LYS A 22 20.73 -14.25 -27.90
C LYS A 22 20.40 -14.20 -26.41
N ALA A 23 21.02 -13.29 -25.65
CA ALA A 23 20.65 -13.04 -24.25
C ALA A 23 19.22 -12.50 -24.12
N ARG A 24 18.78 -11.57 -24.98
CA ARG A 24 17.38 -11.12 -25.05
C ARG A 24 16.43 -12.28 -25.36
N SER A 25 16.72 -13.07 -26.40
CA SER A 25 15.88 -14.21 -26.79
C SER A 25 15.73 -15.25 -25.66
N LYS A 26 16.81 -15.59 -24.96
CA LYS A 26 16.76 -16.44 -23.75
C LYS A 26 15.91 -15.82 -22.64
N MET A 27 16.02 -14.52 -22.39
CA MET A 27 15.22 -13.82 -21.37
C MET A 27 13.73 -13.81 -21.73
N GLU A 28 13.37 -13.53 -22.99
CA GLU A 28 11.98 -13.56 -23.47
C GLU A 28 11.37 -14.97 -23.38
N GLU A 29 12.12 -16.01 -23.78
CA GLU A 29 11.68 -17.39 -23.61
C GLU A 29 11.57 -17.79 -22.12
N ARG A 30 12.50 -17.35 -21.27
CA ARG A 30 12.42 -17.56 -19.82
C ARG A 30 11.18 -16.90 -19.22
N VAL A 31 10.86 -15.66 -19.61
CA VAL A 31 9.62 -14.98 -19.19
C VAL A 31 8.38 -15.74 -19.68
N ARG A 32 8.40 -16.24 -20.92
CA ARG A 32 7.33 -17.10 -21.47
C ARG A 32 7.16 -18.41 -20.69
N ARG A 33 8.26 -19.10 -20.35
CA ARG A 33 8.28 -20.40 -19.64
C ARG A 33 7.95 -20.29 -18.15
N LYS A 34 8.44 -19.24 -17.48
CA LYS A 34 8.23 -19.00 -16.04
C LYS A 34 7.02 -18.08 -15.77
N ARG A 35 6.17 -17.79 -16.76
CA ARG A 35 5.03 -16.83 -16.66
C ARG A 35 4.19 -17.07 -15.41
N ASP A 36 3.77 -18.31 -15.16
CA ASP A 36 2.88 -18.68 -14.04
C ASP A 36 3.62 -18.80 -12.68
N LYS A 37 4.94 -18.58 -12.67
CA LYS A 37 5.75 -18.39 -11.44
C LYS A 37 6.20 -16.94 -11.25
N ILE A 38 6.14 -16.12 -12.29
CA ILE A 38 6.43 -14.67 -12.27
C ILE A 38 5.16 -13.89 -11.93
N LEU A 39 4.03 -14.29 -12.51
CA LEU A 39 2.70 -13.84 -12.13
C LEU A 39 2.29 -14.57 -10.86
N GLN A 40 2.25 -13.87 -9.72
CA GLN A 40 1.60 -14.44 -8.54
C GLN A 40 0.11 -14.65 -8.83
N THR A 41 -0.43 -15.80 -8.43
CA THR A 41 -1.86 -16.11 -8.55
C THR A 41 -2.65 -15.10 -7.72
N LYS A 42 -3.32 -14.14 -8.37
CA LYS A 42 -4.09 -13.12 -7.67
C LYS A 42 -5.23 -13.76 -6.86
N THR A 43 -5.26 -13.51 -5.57
CA THR A 43 -6.34 -13.91 -4.63
C THR A 43 -7.24 -12.74 -4.25
N GLY A 44 -7.02 -11.57 -4.86
CA GLY A 44 -7.84 -10.37 -4.70
C GLY A 44 -9.13 -10.35 -5.54
N SER A 45 -9.70 -9.15 -5.67
CA SER A 45 -10.94 -8.86 -6.40
C SER A 45 -10.67 -8.39 -7.84
N PRO A 46 -11.41 -8.90 -8.85
CA PRO A 46 -11.43 -8.30 -10.18
C PRO A 46 -12.29 -7.02 -10.24
N HIS A 47 -13.14 -6.77 -9.24
CA HIS A 47 -13.92 -5.54 -9.13
C HIS A 47 -13.09 -4.42 -8.47
N PRO A 48 -13.10 -3.19 -9.03
CA PRO A 48 -12.41 -2.05 -8.43
C PRO A 48 -12.92 -1.73 -7.02
N MET A 49 -11.97 -1.48 -6.11
CA MET A 49 -12.22 -1.01 -4.75
C MET A 49 -12.90 0.37 -4.80
N LYS A 50 -14.04 0.53 -4.10
CA LYS A 50 -14.71 1.83 -4.00
C LYS A 50 -14.11 2.68 -2.89
N VAL A 51 -13.93 3.97 -3.12
CA VAL A 51 -13.51 4.93 -2.08
C VAL A 51 -14.69 5.84 -1.75
N LYS A 52 -14.88 6.15 -0.46
CA LYS A 52 -15.84 7.16 0.02
C LYS A 52 -15.20 8.03 1.09
N PHE A 53 -15.64 9.29 1.15
CA PHE A 53 -15.36 10.22 2.24
C PHE A 53 -16.70 10.63 2.86
N ASN A 54 -16.84 10.53 4.18
CA ASN A 54 -18.06 10.86 4.92
C ASN A 54 -17.68 11.51 6.26
N LYS A 55 -17.83 12.83 6.38
CA LYS A 55 -17.43 13.60 7.58
C LYS A 55 -15.99 13.30 8.04
N PHE A 56 -15.08 13.08 7.11
CA PHE A 56 -13.65 12.87 7.41
C PHE A 56 -12.99 14.20 7.79
N ASP A 57 -12.14 14.17 8.82
CA ASP A 57 -11.13 15.20 9.04
C ASP A 57 -9.76 14.55 9.29
N PHE A 58 -8.69 15.33 9.14
CA PHE A 58 -7.31 14.83 9.30
C PHE A 58 -6.94 14.54 10.76
N SER A 59 -7.77 14.93 11.73
CA SER A 59 -7.67 14.50 13.13
C SER A 59 -8.86 13.64 13.54
N ASN A 60 -8.63 12.73 14.50
CA ASN A 60 -9.66 11.96 15.20
C ASN A 60 -10.74 11.32 14.29
N SER A 61 -10.32 10.62 13.23
CA SER A 61 -11.23 9.97 12.26
C SER A 61 -10.95 8.47 12.13
N TYR A 62 -11.98 7.68 11.83
CA TYR A 62 -11.80 6.27 11.45
C TYR A 62 -11.57 6.13 9.94
N ILE A 63 -10.79 5.12 9.55
CA ILE A 63 -10.74 4.57 8.20
C ILE A 63 -11.33 3.16 8.27
N TRP A 64 -12.41 2.93 7.52
CA TRP A 64 -13.17 1.69 7.47
C TRP A 64 -12.87 0.90 6.20
N LEU A 65 -12.67 -0.41 6.30
CA LEU A 65 -12.53 -1.33 5.18
C LEU A 65 -13.68 -2.35 5.19
N GLU A 66 -14.45 -2.42 4.10
CA GLU A 66 -15.42 -3.49 3.86
C GLU A 66 -14.82 -4.47 2.84
N PHE A 67 -14.72 -5.74 3.21
CA PHE A 67 -14.23 -6.82 2.35
C PHE A 67 -15.39 -7.54 1.65
N TYR A 68 -15.10 -8.28 0.58
CA TYR A 68 -16.09 -9.17 -0.05
C TYR A 68 -16.39 -10.43 0.77
N ASN A 69 -15.41 -10.89 1.56
CA ASN A 69 -15.49 -12.03 2.50
C ASN A 69 -14.60 -11.71 3.71
N ALA A 70 -14.78 -12.42 4.83
CA ALA A 70 -13.88 -12.29 5.98
C ALA A 70 -12.40 -12.55 5.57
N PRO A 71 -11.45 -11.67 5.92
CA PRO A 71 -10.07 -11.78 5.46
C PRO A 71 -9.32 -12.92 6.19
N SER A 72 -8.45 -13.63 5.45
CA SER A 72 -7.58 -14.66 6.05
C SER A 72 -6.51 -14.02 6.95
N GLU A 73 -5.96 -14.73 7.93
CA GLU A 73 -4.87 -14.22 8.78
C GLU A 73 -3.65 -13.73 7.98
N ARG A 74 -3.36 -14.34 6.82
CA ARG A 74 -2.31 -13.86 5.90
C ARG A 74 -2.70 -12.53 5.25
N SER A 75 -3.95 -12.40 4.81
CA SER A 75 -4.51 -11.16 4.26
C SER A 75 -4.50 -10.03 5.31
N VAL A 76 -4.95 -10.34 6.53
CA VAL A 76 -4.92 -9.42 7.68
C VAL A 76 -3.50 -8.96 7.97
N THR A 77 -2.52 -9.87 7.97
CA THR A 77 -1.10 -9.52 8.18
C THR A 77 -0.60 -8.54 7.12
N LEU A 78 -0.88 -8.81 5.83
CA LEU A 78 -0.51 -7.90 4.73
C LEU A 78 -1.17 -6.51 4.88
N ILE A 79 -2.42 -6.44 5.33
CA ILE A 79 -3.12 -5.16 5.58
C ILE A 79 -2.45 -4.41 6.74
N CYS A 80 -2.19 -5.08 7.87
CA CYS A 80 -1.47 -4.49 9.00
C CYS A 80 -0.10 -3.94 8.59
N ASP A 81 0.70 -4.71 7.84
CA ASP A 81 2.04 -4.28 7.41
C ASP A 81 2.00 -3.17 6.35
N THR A 82 0.97 -3.15 5.49
CA THR A 82 0.73 -2.03 4.56
C THR A 82 0.41 -0.73 5.30
N ILE A 83 -0.46 -0.81 6.30
CA ILE A 83 -0.85 0.32 7.17
C ILE A 83 0.33 0.76 8.05
N ARG A 84 1.14 -0.18 8.56
CA ARG A 84 2.39 0.07 9.31
C ARG A 84 3.40 0.86 8.47
N ALA A 85 3.65 0.41 7.24
CA ALA A 85 4.56 1.07 6.31
C ALA A 85 4.08 2.48 5.95
N TRP A 86 2.78 2.62 5.67
CA TRP A 86 2.13 3.92 5.48
C TRP A 86 2.33 4.85 6.68
N TYR A 87 2.20 4.34 7.92
CA TYR A 87 2.44 5.14 9.11
C TYR A 87 3.89 5.63 9.20
N ILE A 88 4.85 4.73 9.05
CA ILE A 88 6.27 5.05 9.20
C ILE A 88 6.68 6.10 8.16
N VAL A 89 6.25 5.96 6.91
CA VAL A 89 6.54 6.94 5.84
C VAL A 89 5.90 8.30 6.11
N GLY A 90 4.63 8.34 6.55
CA GLY A 90 3.95 9.61 6.86
C GLY A 90 4.49 10.31 8.12
N ARG A 91 4.86 9.56 9.17
CA ARG A 91 5.46 10.12 10.40
C ARG A 91 6.86 10.69 10.16
N LEU A 92 7.58 10.15 9.18
CA LEU A 92 8.87 10.68 8.72
C LEU A 92 8.74 11.82 7.69
N GLY A 93 7.52 12.31 7.42
CA GLY A 93 7.28 13.39 6.45
C GLY A 93 7.51 13.02 4.99
N GLY A 94 7.57 11.72 4.67
CA GLY A 94 7.77 11.22 3.30
C GLY A 94 6.56 11.48 2.38
N CYS A 95 5.36 11.58 2.95
CA CYS A 95 4.17 12.07 2.27
C CYS A 95 4.12 13.61 2.40
N ASN A 96 4.93 14.34 1.64
CA ASN A 96 4.94 15.80 1.60
C ASN A 96 4.80 16.31 0.16
N SER A 97 3.59 16.76 -0.21
CA SER A 97 3.25 17.25 -1.55
C SER A 97 4.10 18.44 -1.98
N MET A 98 4.46 19.33 -1.04
CA MET A 98 5.25 20.53 -1.29
C MET A 98 6.72 20.23 -1.65
N ASN A 99 7.21 19.01 -1.40
CA ASN A 99 8.56 18.58 -1.74
C ASN A 99 8.61 17.49 -2.85
N MET A 100 7.53 17.31 -3.62
CA MET A 100 7.46 16.37 -4.75
C MET A 100 8.18 16.88 -6.02
N GLN A 101 9.42 17.39 -5.88
CA GLN A 101 10.15 18.09 -6.94
C GLN A 101 10.23 17.31 -8.26
N LEU A 102 10.36 15.97 -8.20
CA LEU A 102 10.40 15.11 -9.39
C LEU A 102 9.04 15.05 -10.10
N SER A 103 7.94 14.85 -9.36
CA SER A 103 6.58 14.80 -9.92
C SER A 103 6.06 16.16 -10.38
N GLN A 104 6.61 17.24 -9.82
CA GLN A 104 6.35 18.62 -10.24
C GLN A 104 7.24 19.05 -11.42
N SER A 105 8.25 18.26 -11.80
CA SER A 105 9.15 18.60 -12.91
C SER A 105 8.47 18.43 -14.27
N SER A 106 8.47 19.49 -15.08
CA SER A 106 7.73 19.57 -16.34
C SER A 106 8.43 18.92 -17.56
N SER A 107 9.52 18.18 -17.35
CA SER A 107 10.42 17.75 -18.42
C SER A 107 11.03 16.37 -18.13
N LEU A 108 10.33 15.33 -18.56
CA LEU A 108 10.74 13.92 -18.40
C LEU A 108 12.04 13.60 -19.15
N ASP A 109 12.36 14.33 -20.22
CA ASP A 109 13.56 14.13 -21.05
C ASP A 109 14.86 14.67 -20.41
N LYS A 110 14.77 15.38 -19.28
CA LYS A 110 15.93 15.86 -18.53
C LYS A 110 16.35 14.86 -17.47
N ARG A 111 17.66 14.75 -17.23
CA ARG A 111 18.21 13.98 -16.11
C ARG A 111 17.57 14.46 -14.79
N PRO A 112 16.92 13.58 -14.01
CA PRO A 112 16.35 13.95 -12.72
C PRO A 112 17.38 14.60 -11.78
N SER A 113 16.94 15.67 -11.11
CA SER A 113 17.70 16.42 -10.11
C SER A 113 16.80 16.77 -8.93
N TYR A 114 17.39 16.97 -7.76
CA TYR A 114 16.67 17.31 -6.53
C TYR A 114 17.45 18.42 -5.82
N ASP A 115 16.79 19.54 -5.51
CA ASP A 115 17.36 20.68 -4.84
C ASP A 115 17.24 20.51 -3.32
N ALA A 116 18.40 20.41 -2.66
CA ALA A 116 18.50 20.24 -1.21
C ALA A 116 18.17 21.53 -0.43
N ILE A 117 18.37 22.72 -1.02
CA ILE A 117 18.03 24.01 -0.42
C ILE A 117 16.52 24.23 -0.52
N GLN A 118 15.91 23.92 -1.66
CA GLN A 118 14.44 23.89 -1.78
C GLN A 118 13.85 22.91 -0.74
N GLY A 119 14.36 21.67 -0.70
CA GLY A 119 13.87 20.63 0.20
C GLY A 119 14.01 20.98 1.69
N ALA A 120 15.09 21.66 2.08
CA ALA A 120 15.30 22.11 3.47
C ALA A 120 14.38 23.29 3.88
N ASN A 121 13.84 24.04 2.92
CA ASN A 121 12.94 25.18 3.16
C ASN A 121 11.44 24.81 3.13
N VAL A 122 11.09 23.56 2.80
CA VAL A 122 9.69 23.09 2.82
C VAL A 122 9.30 22.68 4.23
N THR A 123 8.16 23.19 4.71
CA THR A 123 7.54 22.76 5.98
C THR A 123 7.32 21.24 5.97
N PRO A 124 7.85 20.49 6.96
CA PRO A 124 7.58 19.06 7.07
C PRO A 124 6.09 18.79 7.29
N THR A 125 5.55 17.77 6.61
CA THR A 125 4.26 17.19 6.97
C THR A 125 4.48 16.22 8.14
N THR A 126 3.51 16.17 9.06
CA THR A 126 3.56 15.31 10.24
C THR A 126 2.36 14.37 10.28
N PHE A 127 2.56 13.23 10.96
CA PHE A 127 1.54 12.23 11.24
C PHE A 127 1.65 11.84 12.72
N TYR A 128 0.71 12.31 13.53
CA TYR A 128 0.73 12.12 14.98
C TYR A 128 0.46 10.68 15.40
N ASN A 129 -0.79 10.21 15.43
CA ASN A 129 -1.18 8.98 16.15
C ASN A 129 -2.16 8.10 15.35
N MET A 130 -2.13 6.79 15.62
CA MET A 130 -3.07 5.80 15.06
C MET A 130 -3.28 4.69 16.08
N GLY A 131 -4.46 4.07 16.04
CA GLY A 131 -4.81 2.91 16.88
C GLY A 131 -4.37 1.57 16.27
N ASP A 132 -4.76 0.49 16.93
CA ASP A 132 -4.65 -0.86 16.39
C ASP A 132 -5.67 -1.08 15.24
N LEU A 133 -5.45 -2.10 14.40
CA LEU A 133 -6.47 -2.52 13.44
C LEU A 133 -7.50 -3.41 14.14
N GLU A 134 -8.73 -2.92 14.24
CA GLU A 134 -9.89 -3.66 14.75
C GLU A 134 -10.59 -4.37 13.59
N ILE A 135 -10.97 -5.64 13.76
CA ILE A 135 -11.60 -6.46 12.71
C ILE A 135 -12.81 -7.20 13.28
N GLN A 136 -13.95 -7.11 12.60
CA GLN A 136 -15.18 -7.82 12.90
C GLN A 136 -15.73 -8.43 11.58
N ASP A 137 -15.76 -9.76 11.48
CA ASP A 137 -16.19 -10.52 10.29
C ASP A 137 -15.53 -10.05 8.98
N ALA A 138 -16.27 -9.35 8.12
CA ALA A 138 -15.85 -8.81 6.83
C ALA A 138 -15.68 -7.27 6.85
N LEU A 139 -15.51 -6.70 8.03
CA LEU A 139 -15.22 -5.29 8.27
C LEU A 139 -13.93 -5.15 9.08
N ALA A 140 -13.19 -4.08 8.81
CA ALA A 140 -12.14 -3.60 9.70
C ALA A 140 -12.24 -2.09 9.84
N ARG A 141 -11.74 -1.56 10.95
CA ARG A 141 -11.54 -0.12 11.16
C ARG A 141 -10.20 0.16 11.81
N ILE A 142 -9.73 1.39 11.62
CA ILE A 142 -8.58 1.91 12.33
C ILE A 142 -8.76 3.40 12.61
N TRP A 143 -8.47 3.81 13.83
CA TRP A 143 -8.51 5.22 14.25
C TRP A 143 -7.23 5.94 13.84
N VAL A 144 -7.34 7.16 13.29
CA VAL A 144 -6.21 7.99 12.88
C VAL A 144 -6.34 9.45 13.34
N ASP A 145 -5.22 10.00 13.77
CA ASP A 145 -4.97 11.43 13.96
C ASP A 145 -3.71 11.80 13.16
N ILE A 146 -3.92 12.18 11.90
CA ILE A 146 -2.88 12.60 10.95
C ILE A 146 -2.37 13.99 11.34
N GLY A 147 -3.28 14.90 11.68
CA GLY A 147 -2.97 16.28 12.07
C GLY A 147 -2.68 17.21 10.90
N THR A 148 -1.71 16.87 10.04
CA THR A 148 -1.43 17.68 8.83
C THR A 148 -2.48 17.42 7.75
N ARG A 149 -3.07 18.49 7.19
CA ARG A 149 -4.06 18.43 6.09
C ARG A 149 -3.39 18.19 4.73
N GLU A 150 -2.79 17.03 4.57
CA GLU A 150 -1.99 16.62 3.39
C GLU A 150 -2.71 15.50 2.61
N PRO A 151 -3.35 15.79 1.45
CA PRO A 151 -4.04 14.77 0.66
C PRO A 151 -3.15 13.61 0.19
N LEU A 152 -1.86 13.86 -0.08
CA LEU A 152 -0.92 12.85 -0.61
C LEU A 152 -0.83 11.62 0.30
N ILE A 153 -0.94 11.80 1.62
CA ILE A 153 -0.89 10.69 2.57
C ILE A 153 -2.06 9.72 2.35
N LEU A 154 -3.22 10.22 1.95
CA LEU A 154 -4.42 9.42 1.67
C LEU A 154 -4.33 8.77 0.30
N ASP A 155 -3.84 9.49 -0.71
CA ASP A 155 -3.61 8.93 -2.05
C ASP A 155 -2.61 7.76 -2.01
N VAL A 156 -1.52 7.87 -1.24
CA VAL A 156 -0.56 6.78 -1.04
C VAL A 156 -1.24 5.54 -0.43
N LEU A 157 -2.09 5.71 0.58
CA LEU A 157 -2.84 4.61 1.19
C LEU A 157 -3.87 4.01 0.22
N ILE A 158 -4.63 4.85 -0.49
CA ILE A 158 -5.65 4.42 -1.45
C ILE A 158 -5.03 3.61 -2.59
N ASN A 159 -3.89 4.05 -3.12
CA ASN A 159 -3.17 3.31 -4.16
C ASN A 159 -2.63 1.97 -3.64
N ALA A 160 -2.03 1.95 -2.45
CA ALA A 160 -1.58 0.70 -1.82
C ALA A 160 -2.73 -0.28 -1.57
N LEU A 161 -3.84 0.18 -0.98
CA LEU A 161 -5.03 -0.63 -0.74
C LEU A 161 -5.71 -1.08 -2.04
N THR A 162 -5.64 -0.28 -3.12
CA THR A 162 -6.15 -0.69 -4.45
C THR A 162 -5.36 -1.87 -5.00
N GLN A 163 -4.02 -1.85 -4.89
CA GLN A 163 -3.18 -2.98 -5.31
C GLN A 163 -3.40 -4.20 -4.42
N VAL A 164 -3.47 -4.02 -3.10
CA VAL A 164 -3.83 -5.09 -2.13
C VAL A 164 -5.19 -5.70 -2.47
N SER A 165 -6.16 -4.86 -2.87
CA SER A 165 -7.49 -5.30 -3.28
C SER A 165 -7.47 -6.14 -4.55
N SER A 166 -6.72 -5.74 -5.59
CA SER A 166 -6.65 -6.50 -6.85
C SER A 166 -5.87 -7.80 -6.72
N ASP A 167 -4.76 -7.80 -5.98
CA ASP A 167 -3.79 -8.90 -6.01
C ASP A 167 -4.00 -9.92 -4.89
N TYR A 168 -4.38 -9.51 -3.68
CA TYR A 168 -4.23 -10.35 -2.49
C TYR A 168 -5.52 -10.60 -1.69
N VAL A 169 -6.39 -9.59 -1.51
CA VAL A 169 -7.61 -9.72 -0.69
C VAL A 169 -8.67 -8.73 -1.13
N GLY A 170 -9.82 -9.20 -1.60
CA GLY A 170 -10.85 -8.34 -2.18
C GLY A 170 -11.47 -7.33 -1.22
N ILE A 171 -10.99 -6.08 -1.27
CA ILE A 171 -11.58 -4.92 -0.58
C ILE A 171 -12.67 -4.34 -1.48
N LYS A 172 -13.91 -4.36 -1.00
CA LYS A 172 -15.11 -3.85 -1.68
C LYS A 172 -15.21 -2.33 -1.56
N GLN A 173 -14.94 -1.78 -0.37
CA GLN A 173 -15.01 -0.35 -0.10
C GLN A 173 -14.01 0.07 0.98
N VAL A 174 -13.33 1.20 0.79
CA VAL A 174 -12.65 1.96 1.84
C VAL A 174 -13.45 3.24 2.10
N SER A 175 -13.67 3.56 3.37
CA SER A 175 -14.49 4.70 3.80
C SER A 175 -13.73 5.53 4.82
N PHE A 176 -13.43 6.77 4.47
CA PHE A 176 -12.75 7.74 5.32
C PHE A 176 -13.79 8.54 6.11
N GLY A 177 -13.66 8.57 7.43
CA GLY A 177 -14.58 9.22 8.35
C GLY A 177 -15.83 8.40 8.66
N GLY A 178 -16.70 8.98 9.49
CA GLY A 178 -17.87 8.32 10.08
C GLY A 178 -17.54 7.64 11.42
N SER A 179 -18.30 7.98 12.46
CA SER A 179 -18.22 7.36 13.79
C SER A 179 -18.80 5.95 13.80
N GLU A 180 -19.88 5.75 13.05
CA GLU A 180 -20.71 4.55 13.08
C GLU A 180 -20.85 3.96 11.67
N ASN A 181 -20.80 2.63 11.61
CA ASN A 181 -21.15 1.83 10.46
C ASN A 181 -22.27 0.87 10.92
N GLU A 182 -23.42 0.85 10.24
CA GLU A 182 -24.63 0.11 10.65
C GLU A 182 -24.41 -1.40 10.90
N LYS A 183 -23.30 -1.94 10.38
CA LYS A 183 -22.90 -3.34 10.51
C LYS A 183 -21.94 -3.62 11.67
N TRP A 184 -21.32 -2.58 12.24
CA TRP A 184 -20.34 -2.69 13.32
C TRP A 184 -21.05 -2.76 14.68
N GLN A 185 -20.51 -3.55 15.60
CA GLN A 185 -21.12 -3.84 16.89
C GLN A 185 -20.17 -3.43 18.03
N GLU A 186 -20.30 -2.19 18.54
CA GLU A 186 -19.40 -1.62 19.56
C GLU A 186 -19.38 -2.39 20.90
N ASN A 187 -20.34 -3.30 21.11
CA ASN A 187 -20.41 -4.20 22.26
C ASN A 187 -19.60 -5.50 22.07
N LEU A 188 -19.06 -5.79 20.88
CA LEU A 188 -18.24 -6.98 20.62
C LEU A 188 -16.76 -6.60 20.68
N THR A 189 -16.18 -6.68 21.89
CA THR A 189 -14.80 -6.23 22.18
C THR A 189 -13.85 -7.36 22.59
N SER A 190 -14.28 -8.61 22.50
CA SER A 190 -13.46 -9.81 22.80
C SER A 190 -13.27 -10.72 21.58
N GLU A 191 -12.19 -11.50 21.59
CA GLU A 191 -11.88 -12.45 20.51
C GLU A 191 -12.95 -13.55 20.38
N ASP A 192 -13.51 -14.02 21.49
CA ASP A 192 -14.64 -14.96 21.54
C ASP A 192 -15.92 -14.38 20.91
N ALA A 193 -16.04 -13.05 20.86
CA ALA A 193 -17.15 -12.34 20.24
C ALA A 193 -16.93 -12.04 18.73
N GLY A 194 -15.85 -12.58 18.14
CA GLY A 194 -15.51 -12.39 16.72
C GLY A 194 -14.73 -11.09 16.41
N CYS A 195 -14.40 -10.29 17.42
CA CYS A 195 -13.63 -9.06 17.26
C CYS A 195 -12.14 -9.32 17.50
N ARG A 196 -11.28 -9.03 16.51
CA ARG A 196 -9.82 -9.18 16.61
C ARG A 196 -9.15 -7.82 16.55
N MET A 197 -8.34 -7.50 17.56
CA MET A 197 -7.45 -6.34 17.52
C MET A 197 -6.03 -6.79 17.17
N ARG A 198 -5.40 -6.11 16.20
CA ARG A 198 -3.99 -6.33 15.86
C ARG A 198 -3.17 -5.06 16.01
N ARG A 199 -2.12 -5.16 16.82
CA ARG A 199 -1.12 -4.10 16.99
C ARG A 199 -0.38 -3.78 15.69
N ILE A 200 -0.30 -2.48 15.40
CA ILE A 200 0.41 -1.91 14.25
C ILE A 200 1.64 -1.14 14.73
#